data_AF-A0A954TVV4-F1
#
_entry.id   AF-A0A954TVV4-F1
#
_cell.length_a   1.000
_cell.length_b   1.000
_cell.length_c   1.000
_cell.angle_alpha   90.00
_cell.angle_beta   90.00
_cell.angle_gamma   90.00
#
_symmetry.space_group_name_H-M   'P 1'
#
loop_
_entity.id
_entity.type
_entity.pdbx_description
1 polymer ?
#
loop_
_entity_poly.entity_id
_entity_poly.type
_entity_poly.pdbx_seq_one_letter_code
_entity_poly.pdbx_strand_id
1 'polypeptide(L)'
;MRNRVWTSLLIVAIISLVAFLVWWYPRLKAGNPTNPLPTVSAAQGAHVSEQVCGSCHADQAKDYQSSGHSNTFHISLDSEIARRLDGQKFDDPERPYTYEYHFEETTGLWVSIPKLFGEDRFRLPYLLGSGQHALTFLSLASDRYGDTTGIEHRISLYRNNDEWELDLTPGHRLQVPSQAVEQFGKVVRGDRLTSCVACHTTQGEIVRQQIENLAPHVGCQSCHGPGREHVTAMEGSGQDEYSSFSKQSAQEEVELCGRCHRLAHSESGAEVSANDIRNVRFQSVGLLQTRCYTESEGRFRCTTCHDPHQTVSRDAAHYVDRCLNCHGETDSKSCPVSPQTDCIRCHMPAFDIHRGIKFHDHWIRVRSDLGDATATQAGDE
;
A
#
# COMPACT_ATOMS: atom_id res chain seq x y z
N MET A 1 27.69 -6.93 -65.95
CA MET A 1 26.51 -6.11 -65.57
C MET A 1 25.72 -6.68 -64.39
N ARG A 2 25.58 -8.01 -64.23
CA ARG A 2 24.77 -8.64 -63.17
C ARG A 2 25.23 -8.34 -61.72
N ASN A 3 26.53 -8.31 -61.44
CA ASN A 3 27.04 -8.05 -60.07
C ASN A 3 26.84 -6.62 -59.56
N ARG A 4 26.83 -5.62 -60.46
CA ARG A 4 26.63 -4.21 -60.07
C ARG A 4 25.18 -3.94 -59.64
N VAL A 5 24.22 -4.63 -60.24
CA VAL A 5 22.79 -4.49 -59.89
C VAL A 5 22.53 -5.10 -58.50
N TRP A 6 23.13 -6.25 -58.19
CA TRP A 6 23.00 -6.89 -56.88
C TRP A 6 23.65 -6.08 -55.76
N THR A 7 24.82 -5.47 -55.99
CA THR A 7 25.45 -4.58 -55.00
C THR A 7 24.61 -3.34 -54.74
N SER A 8 24.00 -2.74 -55.77
CA SER A 8 23.14 -1.57 -55.59
C SER A 8 21.84 -1.91 -54.86
N LEU A 9 21.24 -3.06 -55.13
CA LEU A 9 20.03 -3.52 -54.43
C LEU A 9 20.32 -3.83 -52.94
N LEU A 10 21.48 -4.40 -52.64
CA LEU A 10 21.89 -4.68 -51.26
C LEU A 10 22.12 -3.40 -50.46
N ILE A 11 22.74 -2.39 -51.07
CA ILE A 11 22.97 -1.08 -50.45
C ILE A 11 21.64 -0.38 -50.17
N VAL A 12 20.69 -0.40 -51.12
CA VAL A 12 19.36 0.20 -50.91
C VAL A 12 18.61 -0.53 -49.80
N ALA A 13 18.64 -1.87 -49.76
CA ALA A 13 17.99 -2.64 -48.70
C ALA A 13 18.58 -2.34 -47.30
N ILE A 14 19.90 -2.19 -47.19
CA ILE A 14 20.55 -1.83 -45.94
C ILE A 14 20.19 -0.41 -45.52
N ILE A 15 20.17 0.55 -46.44
CA ILE A 15 19.77 1.94 -46.14
C ILE A 15 18.30 1.99 -45.69
N SER A 16 17.41 1.25 -46.34
CA SER A 16 16.00 1.17 -45.93
C SER A 16 15.83 0.51 -44.57
N LEU A 17 16.59 -0.54 -44.26
CA LEU A 17 16.56 -1.20 -42.95
C LEU A 17 17.08 -0.28 -41.84
N VAL A 18 18.19 0.43 -42.09
CA VAL A 18 18.75 1.41 -41.14
C VAL A 18 17.80 2.57 -40.95
N ALA A 19 17.18 3.10 -42.00
CA ALA A 19 16.17 4.16 -41.89
C ALA A 19 14.94 3.68 -41.11
N PHE A 20 14.49 2.45 -41.33
CA PHE A 20 13.39 1.86 -40.58
C PHE A 20 13.74 1.68 -39.10
N LEU A 21 14.93 1.18 -38.78
CA LEU A 21 15.40 1.04 -37.41
C LEU A 21 15.59 2.41 -36.72
N VAL A 22 16.17 3.40 -37.40
CA VAL A 22 16.36 4.76 -36.85
C VAL A 22 15.02 5.47 -36.60
N TRP A 23 14.01 5.21 -37.43
CA TRP A 23 12.68 5.81 -37.25
C TRP A 23 11.79 5.05 -36.25
N TRP A 24 11.93 3.73 -36.18
CA TRP A 24 11.10 2.86 -35.34
C TRP A 24 11.63 2.72 -33.91
N TYR A 25 12.96 2.72 -33.72
CA TYR A 25 13.60 2.53 -32.41
C TYR A 25 13.25 3.62 -31.37
N PRO A 26 13.13 4.91 -31.72
CA PRO A 26 12.65 5.93 -30.78
C PRO A 26 11.19 5.71 -30.34
N ARG A 27 10.36 5.09 -31.20
CA ARG A 27 8.93 4.84 -30.93
C ARG A 27 8.68 3.60 -30.09
N LEU A 28 9.58 2.62 -30.10
CA LEU A 28 9.54 1.50 -29.14
C LEU A 28 10.05 1.90 -27.75
N LYS A 29 10.92 2.93 -27.66
CA LYS A 29 11.37 3.49 -26.38
C LYS A 29 10.44 4.57 -25.81
N ALA A 30 9.59 5.16 -26.63
CA ALA A 30 8.45 5.93 -26.16
C ALA A 30 7.44 4.95 -25.58
N GLY A 31 7.67 4.50 -24.34
CA GLY A 31 6.60 3.93 -23.53
C GLY A 31 5.42 4.91 -23.50
N ASN A 32 4.21 4.39 -23.24
CA ASN A 32 3.04 5.24 -22.99
C ASN A 32 3.47 6.43 -22.13
N PRO A 33 3.10 7.67 -22.47
CA PRO A 33 3.37 8.80 -21.59
C PRO A 33 2.75 8.44 -20.24
N THR A 34 3.59 8.02 -19.30
CA THR A 34 3.26 8.07 -17.90
C THR A 34 3.12 9.55 -17.66
N ASN A 35 1.88 10.05 -17.71
CA ASN A 35 1.59 11.35 -17.15
C ASN A 35 2.23 11.31 -15.75
N PRO A 36 3.23 12.15 -15.45
CA PRO A 36 3.68 12.26 -14.09
C PRO A 36 2.41 12.54 -13.29
N LEU A 37 2.14 11.68 -12.30
CA LEU A 37 1.10 11.97 -11.32
C LEU A 37 1.35 13.42 -10.89
N PRO A 38 0.34 14.29 -10.92
CA PRO A 38 0.55 15.68 -10.54
C PRO A 38 1.20 15.66 -9.17
N THR A 39 2.42 16.19 -9.09
CA THR A 39 3.05 16.53 -7.83
C THR A 39 2.21 17.68 -7.28
N VAL A 40 1.14 17.32 -6.58
CA VAL A 40 0.36 18.27 -5.81
C VAL A 40 1.30 18.70 -4.69
N SER A 41 2.04 19.78 -4.94
CA SER A 41 2.58 20.61 -3.89
C SER A 41 1.42 20.87 -2.93
N ALA A 42 1.53 20.37 -1.70
CA ALA A 42 0.58 20.65 -0.65
C ALA A 42 0.65 22.16 -0.39
N ALA A 43 -0.15 22.93 -1.12
CA ALA A 43 -0.24 24.36 -0.90
C ALA A 43 -0.67 24.55 0.56
N GLN A 44 0.25 25.07 1.38
CA GLN A 44 0.00 25.35 2.79
C GLN A 44 -1.31 26.13 2.93
N GLY A 45 -2.25 25.54 3.68
CA GLY A 45 -3.58 26.09 3.90
C GLY A 45 -4.69 25.55 2.99
N ALA A 46 -4.47 24.57 2.10
CA ALA A 46 -5.54 23.95 1.33
C ALA A 46 -6.33 22.87 2.11
N HIS A 47 -5.72 22.29 3.15
CA HIS A 47 -6.35 21.30 4.03
C HIS A 47 -7.08 21.98 5.19
N VAL A 48 -8.17 21.36 5.62
CA VAL A 48 -8.89 21.71 6.86
C VAL A 48 -8.73 20.59 7.89
N SER A 49 -9.09 20.85 9.15
CA SER A 49 -9.12 19.80 10.15
C SER A 49 -10.22 18.78 9.81
N GLU A 50 -9.92 17.48 9.98
CA GLU A 50 -10.86 16.39 9.67
C GLU A 50 -12.18 16.49 10.48
N GLN A 51 -12.14 17.12 11.65
CA GLN A 51 -13.34 17.37 12.47
C GLN A 51 -14.36 18.28 11.76
N VAL A 52 -13.92 19.16 10.84
CA VAL A 52 -14.81 20.02 10.05
C VAL A 52 -15.69 19.17 9.14
N CYS A 53 -15.17 18.07 8.59
CA CYS A 53 -15.95 17.16 7.75
C CYS A 53 -17.12 16.55 8.54
N GLY A 54 -16.89 16.19 9.81
CA GLY A 54 -17.88 15.53 10.66
C GLY A 54 -19.06 16.40 11.10
N SER A 55 -18.97 17.73 11.02
CA SER A 55 -20.11 18.60 11.34
C SER A 55 -21.23 18.53 10.29
N CYS A 56 -20.89 18.13 9.05
CA CYS A 56 -21.83 17.96 7.94
C CYS A 56 -22.01 16.49 7.53
N HIS A 57 -20.95 15.69 7.62
CA HIS A 57 -20.90 14.27 7.25
C HIS A 57 -20.75 13.36 8.48
N ALA A 58 -21.67 13.49 9.43
CA ALA A 58 -21.57 12.85 10.74
C ALA A 58 -21.49 11.30 10.66
N ASP A 59 -22.26 10.69 9.75
CA ASP A 59 -22.30 9.23 9.60
C ASP A 59 -20.97 8.70 9.04
N GLN A 60 -20.46 9.30 7.95
CA GLN A 60 -19.17 8.91 7.36
C GLN A 60 -18.02 9.15 8.33
N ALA A 61 -18.04 10.27 9.06
CA ALA A 61 -17.02 10.57 10.06
C ALA A 61 -17.04 9.56 11.20
N LYS A 62 -18.21 9.11 11.64
CA LYS A 62 -18.37 8.06 12.66
C LYS A 62 -17.83 6.72 12.17
N ASP A 63 -18.22 6.33 10.96
CA ASP A 63 -17.79 5.07 10.34
C ASP A 63 -16.28 5.04 10.16
N TYR A 64 -15.70 6.15 9.67
CA TYR A 64 -14.26 6.33 9.47
C TYR A 64 -13.45 6.03 10.72
N GLN A 65 -13.92 6.44 11.91
CA GLN A 65 -13.21 6.17 13.16
C GLN A 65 -13.01 4.68 13.42
N SER A 66 -13.92 3.83 12.94
CA SER A 66 -13.82 2.37 13.07
C SER A 66 -12.91 1.71 12.03
N SER A 67 -12.49 2.44 10.99
CA SER A 67 -11.71 1.91 9.88
C SER A 67 -10.24 1.70 10.25
N GLY A 68 -9.52 0.88 9.48
CA GLY A 68 -8.06 0.81 9.60
C GLY A 68 -7.37 2.12 9.15
N HIS A 69 -8.01 2.88 8.26
CA HIS A 69 -7.46 4.13 7.70
C HIS A 69 -7.28 5.21 8.77
N SER A 70 -8.15 5.25 9.79
CA SER A 70 -8.10 6.21 10.90
C SER A 70 -6.96 5.98 11.89
N ASN A 71 -6.15 4.94 11.72
CA ASN A 71 -5.16 4.54 12.71
C ASN A 71 -3.78 4.20 12.13
N THR A 72 -3.44 4.67 10.92
CA THR A 72 -2.25 4.20 10.19
C THR A 72 -0.90 4.81 10.57
N PHE A 73 -0.84 5.86 11.39
CA PHE A 73 0.40 6.56 11.76
C PHE A 73 0.36 7.03 13.20
N HIS A 74 1.45 6.82 13.93
CA HIS A 74 1.57 7.25 15.32
C HIS A 74 2.94 7.87 15.57
N ILE A 75 2.96 8.93 16.38
CA ILE A 75 4.19 9.40 17.03
C ILE A 75 4.40 8.54 18.27
N SER A 76 5.60 7.97 18.41
CA SER A 76 5.91 7.06 19.52
C SER A 76 5.66 7.70 20.90
N LEU A 77 6.00 8.98 21.07
CA LEU A 77 5.82 9.73 22.32
C LEU A 77 4.36 9.71 22.82
N ASP A 78 3.40 9.76 21.91
CA ASP A 78 1.97 9.83 22.21
C ASP A 78 1.28 8.46 22.12
N SER A 79 2.04 7.39 21.88
CA SER A 79 1.50 6.06 21.58
C SER A 79 1.53 5.13 22.78
N GLU A 80 0.35 4.71 23.24
CA GLU A 80 0.20 3.65 24.26
C GLU A 80 0.82 2.32 23.81
N ILE A 81 0.83 2.03 22.52
CA ILE A 81 1.47 0.84 21.98
C ILE A 81 2.99 0.94 22.13
N ALA A 82 3.57 2.12 21.89
CA ALA A 82 4.99 2.35 22.12
C ALA A 82 5.36 2.23 23.61
N ARG A 83 4.54 2.75 24.53
CA ARG A 83 4.74 2.59 25.99
C ARG A 83 4.81 1.12 26.41
N ARG A 84 3.96 0.26 25.84
CA ARG A 84 3.91 -1.18 26.15
C ARG A 84 5.15 -1.96 25.73
N LEU A 85 5.98 -1.38 24.87
CA LEU A 85 7.25 -1.99 24.45
C LEU A 85 8.37 -1.77 25.46
N ASP A 86 8.19 -0.91 26.46
CA ASP A 86 9.20 -0.71 27.48
C ASP A 86 9.58 -2.02 28.18
N GLY A 87 10.87 -2.32 28.21
CA GLY A 87 11.42 -3.56 28.78
C GLY A 87 11.24 -4.82 27.92
N GLN A 88 10.55 -4.74 26.77
CA GLN A 88 10.44 -5.87 25.84
C GLN A 88 11.79 -6.18 25.19
N LYS A 89 11.97 -7.46 24.87
CA LYS A 89 13.18 -7.95 24.21
C LYS A 89 12.83 -8.82 23.01
N PHE A 90 13.71 -8.80 22.01
CA PHE A 90 13.60 -9.67 20.85
C PHE A 90 14.98 -10.23 20.48
N ASP A 91 15.08 -11.56 20.54
CA ASP A 91 16.25 -12.28 20.04
C ASP A 91 16.11 -12.49 18.54
N ASP A 92 17.02 -11.90 17.77
CA ASP A 92 16.97 -11.99 16.32
C ASP A 92 17.32 -13.40 15.84
N PRO A 93 16.43 -14.09 15.11
CA PRO A 93 16.69 -15.47 14.69
C PRO A 93 17.81 -15.58 13.64
N GLU A 94 18.19 -14.47 13.00
CA GLU A 94 19.21 -14.44 11.95
C GLU A 94 20.48 -13.70 12.36
N ARG A 95 20.49 -13.01 13.50
CA ARG A 95 21.66 -12.27 14.00
C ARG A 95 21.90 -12.61 15.47
N PRO A 96 23.15 -12.75 15.93
CA PRO A 96 23.45 -13.17 17.30
C PRO A 96 23.33 -12.02 18.32
N TYR A 97 22.26 -11.22 18.22
CA TYR A 97 22.02 -10.00 18.97
C TYR A 97 20.57 -9.92 19.45
N THR A 98 20.39 -9.38 20.65
CA THR A 98 19.09 -9.10 21.25
C THR A 98 18.79 -7.60 21.12
N TYR A 99 17.58 -7.28 20.71
CA TYR A 99 17.04 -5.92 20.70
C TYR A 99 16.30 -5.70 22.01
N GLU A 100 16.63 -4.62 22.72
CA GLU A 100 15.94 -4.24 23.96
C GLU A 100 15.29 -2.88 23.78
N TYR A 101 14.00 -2.81 24.08
CA TYR A 101 13.17 -1.63 23.89
C TYR A 101 13.00 -0.85 25.19
N HIS A 102 13.02 0.48 25.07
CA HIS A 102 12.97 1.42 26.18
C HIS A 102 12.03 2.56 25.82
N PHE A 103 11.09 2.89 26.70
CA PHE A 103 10.22 4.05 26.54
C PHE A 103 10.64 5.18 27.49
N GLU A 104 10.75 6.38 26.94
CA GLU A 104 11.08 7.58 27.69
C GLU A 104 9.95 8.61 27.54
N GLU A 105 9.43 9.10 28.67
CA GLU A 105 8.28 10.03 28.72
C GLU A 105 8.49 11.36 27.98
N THR A 106 9.73 11.71 27.65
CA THR A 106 10.08 12.97 26.97
C THR A 106 10.48 12.79 25.50
N THR A 107 10.89 11.59 25.10
CA THR A 107 11.52 11.35 23.79
C THR A 107 10.88 10.19 23.01
N GLY A 108 10.06 9.37 23.66
CA GLY A 108 9.31 8.28 23.07
C GLY A 108 10.08 6.95 23.09
N LEU A 109 9.92 6.17 22.03
CA LEU A 109 10.47 4.81 21.95
C LEU A 109 11.93 4.80 21.47
N TRP A 110 12.72 3.95 22.11
CA TRP A 110 14.11 3.67 21.79
C TRP A 110 14.37 2.17 21.74
N VAL A 111 15.40 1.78 21.00
CA VAL A 111 15.89 0.41 20.92
C VAL A 111 17.41 0.39 21.08
N SER A 112 17.92 -0.62 21.75
CA SER A 112 19.35 -0.84 21.97
C SER A 112 19.76 -2.24 21.53
N ILE A 113 21.04 -2.38 21.17
CA ILE A 113 21.67 -3.68 20.88
C ILE A 113 22.95 -3.76 21.72
N PRO A 114 22.86 -4.14 23.01
CA PRO A 114 23.96 -3.95 23.95
C PRO A 114 25.28 -4.61 23.55
N LYS A 115 25.19 -5.79 22.90
CA LYS A 115 26.37 -6.54 22.44
C LYS A 115 27.18 -5.81 21.35
N LEU A 116 26.57 -4.89 20.61
CA LEU A 116 27.23 -4.13 19.54
C LEU A 116 27.57 -2.69 19.93
N PHE A 117 26.65 -2.04 20.64
CA PHE A 117 26.72 -0.59 20.88
C PHE A 117 26.71 -0.21 22.36
N GLY A 118 26.85 -1.17 23.29
CA GLY A 118 26.87 -0.89 24.72
C GLY A 118 25.55 -0.25 25.19
N GLU A 119 25.64 0.94 25.77
CA GLU A 119 24.47 1.68 26.27
C GLU A 119 23.82 2.58 25.20
N ASP A 120 24.40 2.68 24.01
CA ASP A 120 23.87 3.52 22.94
C ASP A 120 22.48 3.03 22.49
N ARG A 121 21.59 4.00 22.27
CA ARG A 121 20.19 3.78 21.88
C ARG A 121 19.90 4.43 20.54
N PHE A 122 19.06 3.76 19.75
CA PHE A 122 18.53 4.25 18.49
C PHE A 122 17.05 4.62 18.66
N ARG A 123 16.68 5.84 18.27
CA ARG A 123 15.31 6.35 18.44
C ARG A 123 14.37 5.77 17.39
N LEU A 124 13.15 5.42 17.79
CA LEU A 124 12.06 4.94 16.94
C LEU A 124 10.87 5.93 17.02
N PRO A 125 10.96 7.11 16.37
CA PRO A 125 10.02 8.20 16.58
C PRO A 125 8.62 7.94 16.00
N TYR A 126 8.49 7.13 14.94
CA TYR A 126 7.23 6.93 14.23
C TYR A 126 6.86 5.45 14.13
N LEU A 127 5.56 5.14 14.25
CA LEU A 127 4.99 3.81 14.02
C LEU A 127 4.00 3.89 12.85
N LEU A 128 4.15 2.98 11.89
CA LEU A 128 3.38 2.91 10.66
C LEU A 128 2.56 1.62 10.61
N GLY A 129 1.25 1.74 10.41
CA GLY A 129 0.31 0.63 10.31
C GLY A 129 -0.97 0.90 11.10
N SER A 130 -2.08 0.26 10.73
CA SER A 130 -3.37 0.43 11.43
C SER A 130 -3.44 -0.30 12.78
N GLY A 131 -2.46 -1.17 13.06
CA GLY A 131 -2.50 -2.09 14.20
C GLY A 131 -3.44 -3.29 14.02
N GLN A 132 -4.20 -3.39 12.92
CA GLN A 132 -5.04 -4.57 12.65
C GLN A 132 -4.23 -5.83 12.33
N HIS A 133 -3.05 -5.65 11.73
CA HIS A 133 -2.13 -6.73 11.39
C HIS A 133 -0.74 -6.50 12.00
N ALA A 134 -0.18 -5.31 11.77
CA ALA A 134 1.15 -4.97 12.25
C ALA A 134 1.36 -3.46 12.35
N LEU A 135 2.41 -3.09 13.07
CA LEU A 135 3.02 -1.77 13.15
C LEU A 135 4.52 -1.91 12.87
N THR A 136 5.04 -1.08 11.97
CA THR A 136 6.47 -1.02 11.65
C THR A 136 7.01 0.33 12.04
N PHE A 137 8.19 0.37 12.65
CA PHE A 137 8.78 1.63 13.10
C PHE A 137 9.60 2.28 11.99
N LEU A 138 9.57 3.61 11.94
CA LEU A 138 10.35 4.42 11.01
C LEU A 138 11.15 5.48 11.79
N SER A 139 12.43 5.58 11.45
CA SER A 139 13.30 6.68 11.89
C SER A 139 13.81 7.45 10.69
N LEU A 140 14.06 8.75 10.86
CA LEU A 140 14.69 9.58 9.84
C LEU A 140 16.10 9.95 10.28
N ALA A 141 17.07 9.80 9.38
CA ALA A 141 18.48 10.07 9.62
C ALA A 141 19.09 10.77 8.41
N SER A 142 20.13 11.58 8.62
CA SER A 142 20.92 12.13 7.52
C SER A 142 22.00 11.15 7.12
N ASP A 143 22.20 10.95 5.82
CA ASP A 143 23.35 10.20 5.34
C ASP A 143 24.62 11.08 5.25
N ARG A 144 25.73 10.47 4.81
CA ARG A 144 27.02 11.15 4.71
C ARG A 144 27.05 12.33 3.73
N TYR A 145 26.05 12.46 2.87
CA TYR A 145 25.93 13.54 1.88
C TYR A 145 24.99 14.66 2.35
N GLY A 146 24.36 14.49 3.52
CA GLY A 146 23.39 15.45 4.06
C GLY A 146 21.95 15.15 3.65
N ASP A 147 21.72 14.15 2.81
CA ASP A 147 20.37 13.77 2.36
C ASP A 147 19.62 13.01 3.46
N THR A 148 18.30 13.22 3.53
CA THR A 148 17.45 12.46 4.46
C THR A 148 17.22 11.04 3.96
N THR A 149 17.39 10.09 4.86
CA THR A 149 17.11 8.67 4.67
C THR A 149 16.16 8.19 5.76
N GLY A 150 15.33 7.22 5.44
CA GLY A 150 14.51 6.52 6.42
C GLY A 150 15.16 5.21 6.82
N ILE A 151 14.95 4.79 8.05
CA ILE A 151 15.32 3.49 8.58
C ILE A 151 14.02 2.78 8.92
N GLU A 152 13.58 1.88 8.04
CA GLU A 152 12.48 0.94 8.33
C GLU A 152 13.04 -0.05 9.35
N HIS A 153 12.54 -0.03 10.59
CA HIS A 153 13.11 -0.83 11.68
C HIS A 153 13.06 -2.32 11.35
N ARG A 154 14.05 -3.06 11.84
CA ARG A 154 14.23 -4.49 11.55
C ARG A 154 13.11 -5.37 12.10
N ILE A 155 12.44 -4.90 13.14
CA ILE A 155 11.41 -5.64 13.87
C ILE A 155 10.12 -4.85 13.78
N SER A 156 9.03 -5.54 13.46
CA SER A 156 7.67 -5.01 13.52
C SER A 156 6.95 -5.61 14.72
N LEU A 157 5.90 -4.92 15.16
CA LEU A 157 4.96 -5.43 16.14
C LEU A 157 3.76 -6.00 15.40
N TYR A 158 3.46 -7.28 15.58
CA TYR A 158 2.37 -8.01 14.95
C TYR A 158 1.23 -8.23 15.91
N ARG A 159 0.00 -8.25 15.40
CA ARG A 159 -1.21 -8.55 16.17
C ARG A 159 -1.74 -9.93 15.80
N ASN A 160 -1.78 -10.84 16.77
CA ASN A 160 -2.31 -12.19 16.61
C ASN A 160 -3.24 -12.53 17.78
N ASN A 161 -4.49 -12.91 17.51
CA ASN A 161 -5.48 -13.24 18.54
C ASN A 161 -5.56 -12.24 19.72
N ASP A 162 -5.52 -10.95 19.40
CA ASP A 162 -5.49 -9.81 20.35
C ASP A 162 -4.22 -9.65 21.19
N GLU A 163 -3.21 -10.49 20.99
CA GLU A 163 -1.87 -10.36 21.57
C GLU A 163 -0.90 -9.65 20.61
N TRP A 164 0.11 -9.00 21.18
CA TRP A 164 1.14 -8.28 20.45
C TRP A 164 2.47 -9.03 20.51
N GLU A 165 3.08 -9.27 19.36
CA GLU A 165 4.32 -10.05 19.25
C GLU A 165 5.34 -9.32 18.38
N LEU A 166 6.60 -9.32 18.79
CA LEU A 166 7.71 -8.82 17.98
C LEU A 166 8.19 -9.91 17.01
N ASP A 167 8.38 -9.55 15.74
CA ASP A 167 9.11 -10.39 14.76
C ASP A 167 9.76 -9.51 13.69
N LEU A 168 10.61 -10.12 12.86
CA LEU A 168 11.26 -9.48 11.73
C LEU A 168 10.24 -8.81 10.80
N THR A 169 10.53 -7.57 10.45
CA THR A 169 9.78 -6.78 9.48
C THR A 169 9.78 -7.48 8.11
N PRO A 170 8.67 -7.47 7.34
CA PRO A 170 8.60 -8.19 6.09
C PRO A 170 9.67 -7.74 5.09
N GLY A 171 10.45 -8.68 4.58
CA GLY A 171 11.55 -8.40 3.65
C GLY A 171 12.90 -8.08 4.32
N HIS A 172 13.01 -8.20 5.65
CA HIS A 172 14.27 -8.02 6.40
C HIS A 172 15.06 -9.31 6.63
N ARG A 173 14.51 -10.45 6.20
CA ARG A 173 15.20 -11.74 6.23
C ARG A 173 16.38 -11.78 5.26
N LEU A 174 17.41 -12.52 5.64
CA LEU A 174 18.62 -12.78 4.84
C LEU A 174 19.39 -11.50 4.44
N GLN A 175 19.22 -10.42 5.20
CA GLN A 175 19.94 -9.16 4.97
C GLN A 175 21.23 -9.08 5.79
N VAL A 176 22.36 -8.94 5.10
CA VAL A 176 23.68 -8.70 5.72
C VAL A 176 23.91 -7.19 5.81
N PRO A 177 24.07 -6.61 7.02
CA PRO A 177 24.30 -5.19 7.19
C PRO A 177 25.71 -4.81 6.70
N SER A 178 25.78 -3.76 5.89
CA SER A 178 27.01 -3.15 5.39
C SER A 178 27.43 -1.92 6.21
N GLN A 179 26.51 -1.33 6.97
CA GLN A 179 26.72 -0.17 7.82
C GLN A 179 26.12 -0.38 9.22
N ALA A 180 26.62 0.36 10.22
CA ALA A 180 26.14 0.23 11.61
C ALA A 180 24.62 0.48 11.74
N VAL A 181 24.08 1.48 11.03
CA VAL A 181 22.64 1.79 11.04
C VAL A 181 21.78 0.64 10.51
N GLU A 182 22.32 -0.21 9.63
CA GLU A 182 21.63 -1.37 9.08
C GLU A 182 21.48 -2.52 10.10
N GLN A 183 22.11 -2.39 11.27
CA GLN A 183 21.78 -3.24 12.42
C GLN A 183 20.39 -2.93 12.95
N PHE A 184 19.92 -1.68 12.87
CA PHE A 184 18.61 -1.28 13.35
C PHE A 184 17.52 -1.46 12.29
N GLY A 185 17.84 -1.38 11.00
CA GLY A 185 16.79 -1.53 9.99
C GLY A 185 17.27 -1.38 8.56
N LYS A 186 16.34 -1.42 7.62
CA LYS A 186 16.61 -1.23 6.21
C LYS A 186 16.62 0.25 5.87
N VAL A 187 17.68 0.71 5.20
CA VAL A 187 17.72 2.09 4.71
C VAL A 187 16.80 2.24 3.49
N VAL A 188 15.88 3.19 3.56
CA VAL A 188 14.95 3.58 2.50
C VAL A 188 15.20 5.03 2.09
N ARG A 189 15.12 5.32 0.79
CA ARG A 189 15.45 6.63 0.18
C ARG A 189 14.49 6.99 -0.93
N GLY A 190 14.49 8.27 -1.32
CA GLY A 190 13.73 8.79 -2.47
C GLY A 190 12.24 8.49 -2.34
N ASP A 191 11.61 8.14 -3.47
CA ASP A 191 10.16 7.95 -3.56
C ASP A 191 9.63 6.87 -2.60
N ARG A 192 10.43 5.84 -2.29
CA ARG A 192 10.04 4.82 -1.29
C ARG A 192 9.90 5.42 0.10
N LEU A 193 10.79 6.32 0.50
CA LEU A 193 10.70 7.02 1.78
C LEU A 193 9.50 7.96 1.80
N THR A 194 9.33 8.76 0.74
CA THR A 194 8.18 9.67 0.61
C THR A 194 6.85 8.89 0.65
N SER A 195 6.79 7.72 0.02
CA SER A 195 5.62 6.83 0.04
C SER A 195 5.27 6.34 1.44
N CYS A 196 6.24 6.11 2.33
CA CYS A 196 5.96 5.72 3.72
C CYS A 196 5.14 6.80 4.45
N VAL A 197 5.44 8.08 4.21
CA VAL A 197 4.67 9.18 4.81
C VAL A 197 3.35 9.35 4.07
N ALA A 198 3.38 9.44 2.74
CA ALA A 198 2.19 9.67 1.92
C ALA A 198 1.10 8.59 2.05
N CYS A 199 1.48 7.33 2.32
CA CYS A 199 0.51 6.24 2.50
C CYS A 199 -0.02 6.10 3.93
N HIS A 200 0.60 6.77 4.90
CA HIS A 200 0.26 6.63 6.31
C HIS A 200 -0.25 7.95 6.93
N THR A 201 -0.16 9.07 6.24
CA THR A 201 -0.65 10.36 6.70
C THR A 201 -1.58 11.01 5.67
N THR A 202 -2.39 11.95 6.14
CA THR A 202 -3.23 12.79 5.29
C THR A 202 -2.41 13.94 4.75
N GLN A 203 -1.51 14.44 5.61
CA GLN A 203 -0.51 15.44 5.29
C GLN A 203 0.74 15.17 6.11
N GLY A 204 1.91 15.43 5.54
CA GLY A 204 3.18 15.35 6.25
C GLY A 204 4.35 15.55 5.29
N GLU A 205 5.27 16.42 5.67
CA GLU A 205 6.44 16.77 4.85
C GLU A 205 7.71 16.35 5.59
N ILE A 206 8.56 15.59 4.91
CA ILE A 206 9.87 15.25 5.47
C ILE A 206 10.78 16.48 5.36
N VAL A 207 11.02 17.13 6.50
CA VAL A 207 11.92 18.27 6.61
C VAL A 207 13.09 17.86 7.50
N ARG A 208 14.27 17.74 6.89
CA ARG A 208 15.46 17.18 7.55
C ARG A 208 15.12 15.80 8.14
N GLN A 209 15.20 15.63 9.46
CA GLN A 209 15.00 14.34 10.14
C GLN A 209 13.66 14.29 10.88
N GLN A 210 12.70 15.13 10.49
CA GLN A 210 11.38 15.22 11.11
C GLN A 210 10.28 15.27 10.05
N ILE A 211 9.06 14.95 10.47
CA ILE A 211 7.86 15.14 9.67
C ILE A 211 7.16 16.39 10.20
N GLU A 212 7.11 17.43 9.38
CA GLU A 212 6.43 18.69 9.68
C GLU A 212 5.05 18.71 8.99
N ASN A 213 4.18 19.66 9.41
CA ASN A 213 2.83 19.81 8.87
C ASN A 213 2.00 18.51 8.91
N LEU A 214 2.18 17.73 9.98
CA LEU A 214 1.61 16.39 10.12
C LEU A 214 0.10 16.45 10.41
N ALA A 215 -0.68 15.87 9.51
CA ALA A 215 -2.02 15.37 9.77
C ALA A 215 -1.95 13.83 9.68
N PRO A 216 -1.94 13.11 10.82
CA PRO A 216 -1.72 11.66 10.81
C PRO A 216 -2.90 10.91 10.20
N HIS A 217 -2.68 9.62 9.92
CA HIS A 217 -3.68 8.69 9.40
C HIS A 217 -4.09 8.94 7.95
N VAL A 218 -4.75 7.98 7.31
CA VAL A 218 -5.34 8.18 5.97
C VAL A 218 -6.75 8.77 6.15
N GLY A 219 -6.84 10.10 6.19
CA GLY A 219 -8.07 10.85 6.47
C GLY A 219 -8.94 11.12 5.25
N CYS A 220 -10.03 11.88 5.45
CA CYS A 220 -11.00 12.20 4.40
C CYS A 220 -10.30 12.83 3.19
N GLN A 221 -9.37 13.76 3.45
CA GLN A 221 -8.71 14.52 2.41
C GLN A 221 -7.63 13.73 1.66
N SER A 222 -7.23 12.53 2.13
CA SER A 222 -6.37 11.61 1.36
C SER A 222 -7.09 11.08 0.12
N CYS A 223 -8.41 10.91 0.20
CA CYS A 223 -9.24 10.36 -0.88
C CYS A 223 -10.03 11.46 -1.61
N HIS A 224 -10.53 12.45 -0.88
CA HIS A 224 -11.37 13.53 -1.43
C HIS A 224 -10.56 14.76 -1.87
N GLY A 225 -9.27 14.85 -1.50
CA GLY A 225 -8.43 16.01 -1.77
C GLY A 225 -8.60 17.14 -0.74
N PRO A 226 -7.86 18.25 -0.87
CA PRO A 226 -7.84 19.32 0.14
C PRO A 226 -9.19 20.03 0.28
N GLY A 227 -9.78 20.04 1.47
CA GLY A 227 -11.19 20.40 1.69
C GLY A 227 -11.50 21.89 1.85
N ARG A 228 -10.52 22.80 1.88
CA ARG A 228 -10.78 24.22 2.22
C ARG A 228 -11.79 24.88 1.30
N GLU A 229 -11.62 24.74 -0.01
CA GLU A 229 -12.48 25.40 -1.00
C GLU A 229 -13.92 24.87 -0.92
N HIS A 230 -14.06 23.56 -0.72
CA HIS A 230 -15.34 22.90 -0.48
C HIS A 230 -16.05 23.47 0.75
N VAL A 231 -15.36 23.52 1.90
CA VAL A 231 -15.93 24.06 3.16
C VAL A 231 -16.37 25.52 2.97
N THR A 232 -15.51 26.35 2.37
CA THR A 232 -15.83 27.77 2.12
C THR A 232 -17.04 27.94 1.18
N ALA A 233 -17.15 27.11 0.14
CA ALA A 233 -18.28 27.16 -0.78
C ALA A 233 -19.60 26.81 -0.07
N MET A 234 -19.58 25.78 0.79
CA MET A 234 -20.76 25.33 1.54
C MET A 234 -21.20 26.35 2.60
N GLU A 235 -20.26 27.06 3.22
CA GLU A 235 -20.57 28.18 4.14
C GLU A 235 -21.11 29.42 3.40
N GLY A 236 -20.65 29.66 2.17
CA GLY A 236 -20.93 30.87 1.39
C GLY A 236 -22.14 30.80 0.46
N SER A 237 -22.93 29.72 0.47
CA SER A 237 -24.03 29.43 -0.50
C SER A 237 -23.58 29.34 -1.97
N GLY A 238 -22.29 29.09 -2.21
CA GLY A 238 -21.68 29.01 -3.53
C GLY A 238 -21.91 27.66 -4.21
N GLN A 239 -21.58 27.59 -5.50
CA GLN A 239 -21.49 26.30 -6.20
C GLN A 239 -20.18 25.61 -5.82
N ASP A 240 -20.30 24.34 -5.50
CA ASP A 240 -19.19 23.49 -5.15
C ASP A 240 -18.67 22.75 -6.39
N GLU A 241 -17.52 23.19 -6.91
CA GLU A 241 -16.78 22.46 -7.95
C GLU A 241 -15.83 21.39 -7.36
N TYR A 242 -15.94 21.09 -6.07
CA TYR A 242 -15.11 20.08 -5.43
C TYR A 242 -15.25 18.72 -6.15
N SER A 243 -14.09 18.15 -6.45
CA SER A 243 -13.97 16.85 -7.10
C SER A 243 -14.45 15.77 -6.14
N SER A 244 -15.76 15.51 -6.16
CA SER A 244 -16.33 14.41 -5.39
C SER A 244 -15.76 13.10 -5.91
N PHE A 245 -15.21 12.28 -5.01
CA PHE A 245 -14.85 10.88 -5.25
C PHE A 245 -15.95 10.11 -6.03
N SER A 246 -17.23 10.46 -5.81
CA SER A 246 -18.37 9.86 -6.52
C SER A 246 -18.39 10.07 -8.04
N LYS A 247 -17.64 11.04 -8.57
CA LYS A 247 -17.54 11.36 -10.00
C LYS A 247 -16.35 10.68 -10.69
N GLN A 248 -15.52 9.93 -9.95
CA GLN A 248 -14.37 9.23 -10.51
C GLN A 248 -14.80 8.01 -11.33
N SER A 249 -14.10 7.79 -12.45
CA SER A 249 -14.14 6.54 -13.19
C SER A 249 -13.58 5.38 -12.35
N ALA A 250 -13.91 4.14 -12.71
CA ALA A 250 -13.34 2.96 -12.04
C ALA A 250 -11.81 2.95 -12.09
N GLN A 251 -11.21 3.42 -13.18
CA GLN A 251 -9.76 3.51 -13.31
C GLN A 251 -9.17 4.52 -12.29
N GLU A 252 -9.74 5.72 -12.22
CA GLU A 252 -9.28 6.75 -11.28
C GLU A 252 -9.41 6.28 -9.82
N GLU A 253 -10.50 5.58 -9.47
CA GLU A 253 -10.68 5.01 -8.13
C GLU A 253 -9.60 3.95 -7.82
N VAL A 254 -9.37 3.01 -8.74
CA VAL A 254 -8.36 1.96 -8.54
C VAL A 254 -6.95 2.55 -8.47
N GLU A 255 -6.66 3.59 -9.25
CA GLU A 255 -5.39 4.32 -9.18
C GLU A 255 -5.22 5.04 -7.84
N LEU A 256 -6.27 5.69 -7.34
CA LEU A 256 -6.27 6.35 -6.03
C LEU A 256 -6.01 5.36 -4.90
N CYS A 257 -6.77 4.26 -4.82
CA CYS A 257 -6.54 3.20 -3.82
C CYS A 257 -5.15 2.57 -3.98
N GLY A 258 -4.72 2.38 -5.23
CA GLY A 258 -3.45 1.79 -5.63
C GLY A 258 -2.22 2.62 -5.27
N ARG A 259 -2.37 3.89 -4.85
CA ARG A 259 -1.26 4.67 -4.28
C ARG A 259 -0.69 4.00 -3.02
N CYS A 260 -1.57 3.44 -2.19
CA CYS A 260 -1.18 2.76 -0.95
C CYS A 260 -1.29 1.23 -1.08
N HIS A 261 -2.37 0.74 -1.70
CA HIS A 261 -2.62 -0.69 -1.94
C HIS A 261 -1.86 -1.26 -3.15
N ARG A 262 -0.97 -0.45 -3.73
CA ARG A 262 -0.02 -0.68 -4.82
C ARG A 262 -0.61 -1.15 -6.15
N LEU A 263 -0.14 -0.52 -7.22
CA LEU A 263 -0.36 -0.94 -8.60
C LEU A 263 0.76 -1.89 -9.07
N ALA A 264 0.52 -2.63 -10.16
CA ALA A 264 1.50 -3.56 -10.74
C ALA A 264 2.80 -2.85 -11.16
N HIS A 265 2.65 -1.63 -11.69
CA HIS A 265 3.73 -0.71 -11.96
C HIS A 265 3.89 0.26 -10.78
N SER A 266 4.34 -0.25 -9.63
CA SER A 266 4.75 0.63 -8.53
C SER A 266 6.22 1.03 -8.70
N GLU A 267 6.53 2.28 -8.38
CA GLU A 267 7.68 3.11 -8.78
C GLU A 267 9.10 2.54 -8.53
N SER A 268 9.22 1.36 -7.91
CA SER A 268 10.49 0.67 -7.69
C SER A 268 11.11 -0.01 -8.92
N GLY A 269 10.47 0.06 -10.10
CA GLY A 269 10.96 -0.55 -11.35
C GLY A 269 10.90 -2.09 -11.42
N ALA A 270 10.67 -2.76 -10.28
CA ALA A 270 10.34 -4.18 -10.25
C ALA A 270 8.82 -4.36 -10.48
N GLU A 271 8.46 -5.07 -11.55
CA GLU A 271 7.07 -5.38 -11.87
C GLU A 271 6.47 -6.28 -10.79
N VAL A 272 5.39 -5.80 -10.15
CA VAL A 272 4.65 -6.58 -9.16
C VAL A 272 3.68 -7.46 -9.93
N SER A 273 4.06 -8.73 -10.11
CA SER A 273 3.23 -9.68 -10.86
C SER A 273 2.08 -10.21 -10.00
N ALA A 274 0.88 -10.25 -10.57
CA ALA A 274 -0.29 -10.92 -10.01
C ALA A 274 -0.12 -12.45 -9.94
N ASN A 275 0.87 -13.02 -10.66
CA ASN A 275 1.17 -14.46 -10.61
C ASN A 275 1.98 -14.86 -9.38
N ASP A 276 2.70 -13.92 -8.74
CA ASP A 276 3.42 -14.21 -7.50
C ASP A 276 2.45 -14.06 -6.32
N ILE A 277 2.15 -15.18 -5.67
CA ILE A 277 1.18 -15.22 -4.58
C ILE A 277 1.55 -14.33 -3.40
N ARG A 278 2.83 -13.97 -3.22
CA ARG A 278 3.25 -13.05 -2.15
C ARG A 278 2.71 -11.63 -2.35
N ASN A 279 2.24 -11.31 -3.55
CA ASN A 279 1.69 -10.00 -3.91
C ASN A 279 0.18 -9.90 -3.69
N VAL A 280 -0.52 -10.91 -3.15
CA VAL A 280 -1.96 -10.82 -2.86
C VAL A 280 -2.31 -9.70 -1.87
N ARG A 281 -1.36 -9.24 -1.07
CA ARG A 281 -1.49 -8.05 -0.21
C ARG A 281 -1.62 -6.73 -0.98
N PHE A 282 -1.37 -6.74 -2.29
CA PHE A 282 -1.49 -5.59 -3.18
C PHE A 282 -2.74 -5.79 -4.05
N GLN A 283 -3.90 -5.48 -3.48
CA GLN A 283 -5.20 -5.88 -4.01
C GLN A 283 -5.42 -5.38 -5.44
N SER A 284 -5.01 -4.14 -5.75
CA SER A 284 -5.20 -3.55 -7.08
C SER A 284 -4.44 -4.31 -8.17
N VAL A 285 -3.30 -4.94 -7.85
CA VAL A 285 -2.53 -5.74 -8.81
C VAL A 285 -3.36 -6.88 -9.37
N GLY A 286 -4.07 -7.61 -8.49
CA GLY A 286 -4.94 -8.71 -8.88
C GLY A 286 -6.27 -8.24 -9.47
N LEU A 287 -6.88 -7.21 -8.87
CA LEU A 287 -8.17 -6.65 -9.29
C LEU A 287 -8.18 -6.28 -10.79
N LEU A 288 -7.11 -5.63 -11.25
CA LEU A 288 -6.94 -5.19 -12.63
C LEU A 288 -6.84 -6.35 -13.64
N GLN A 289 -6.57 -7.57 -13.19
CA GLN A 289 -6.50 -8.78 -14.03
C GLN A 289 -7.84 -9.52 -14.12
N THR A 290 -8.84 -9.12 -13.34
CA THR A 290 -10.13 -9.80 -13.29
C THR A 290 -10.97 -9.53 -14.52
N ARG A 291 -11.75 -10.53 -14.97
CA ARG A 291 -12.78 -10.32 -15.99
C ARG A 291 -13.84 -9.34 -15.52
N CYS A 292 -14.14 -9.31 -14.22
CA CYS A 292 -15.01 -8.32 -13.60
C CYS A 292 -14.53 -6.89 -13.92
N TYR A 293 -13.24 -6.61 -13.79
CA TYR A 293 -12.69 -5.30 -14.15
C TYR A 293 -12.67 -5.09 -15.67
N THR A 294 -12.05 -6.00 -16.42
CA THR A 294 -11.78 -5.80 -17.86
C THR A 294 -13.02 -5.84 -18.75
N GLU A 295 -14.11 -6.48 -18.31
CA GLU A 295 -15.35 -6.66 -19.10
C GLU A 295 -16.53 -5.84 -18.56
N SER A 296 -16.38 -5.13 -17.44
CA SER A 296 -17.47 -4.31 -16.86
C SER A 296 -17.66 -2.94 -17.50
N GLU A 297 -16.87 -2.60 -18.53
CA GLU A 297 -16.92 -1.28 -19.19
C GLU A 297 -16.78 -0.11 -18.20
N GLY A 298 -15.89 -0.26 -17.21
CA GLY A 298 -15.60 0.78 -16.22
C GLY A 298 -16.59 0.87 -15.05
N ARG A 299 -17.44 -0.15 -14.84
CA ARG A 299 -18.38 -0.20 -13.70
C ARG A 299 -17.81 -0.87 -12.45
N PHE A 300 -16.83 -1.76 -12.59
CA PHE A 300 -16.26 -2.52 -11.48
C PHE A 300 -15.04 -1.83 -10.87
N ARG A 301 -15.05 -1.64 -9.55
CA ARG A 301 -14.04 -0.91 -8.78
C ARG A 301 -14.02 -1.38 -7.32
N CYS A 302 -13.12 -0.85 -6.50
CA CYS A 302 -12.97 -1.23 -5.09
C CYS A 302 -14.29 -1.07 -4.32
N THR A 303 -14.98 0.05 -4.54
CA THR A 303 -16.23 0.41 -3.88
C THR A 303 -17.45 -0.35 -4.37
N THR A 304 -17.31 -1.17 -5.42
CA THR A 304 -18.35 -2.15 -5.78
C THR A 304 -18.52 -3.20 -4.68
N CYS A 305 -17.48 -3.46 -3.87
CA CYS A 305 -17.51 -4.47 -2.80
C CYS A 305 -17.27 -3.89 -1.40
N HIS A 306 -16.45 -2.84 -1.26
CA HIS A 306 -16.03 -2.30 0.03
C HIS A 306 -16.55 -0.88 0.27
N ASP A 307 -17.02 -0.60 1.49
CA ASP A 307 -17.19 0.78 1.94
C ASP A 307 -15.83 1.33 2.41
N PRO A 308 -15.29 2.39 1.78
CA PRO A 308 -13.98 2.93 2.15
C PRO A 308 -13.98 3.64 3.52
N HIS A 309 -15.14 3.96 4.08
CA HIS A 309 -15.26 4.61 5.39
C HIS A 309 -15.30 3.61 6.54
N GLN A 310 -15.53 2.32 6.32
CA GLN A 310 -15.68 1.35 7.40
C GLN A 310 -14.52 0.35 7.44
N THR A 311 -14.40 -0.38 8.55
CA THR A 311 -13.57 -1.59 8.55
C THR A 311 -14.14 -2.61 7.57
N VAL A 312 -13.25 -3.21 6.78
CA VAL A 312 -13.58 -4.28 5.84
C VAL A 312 -14.31 -5.42 6.59
N SER A 313 -15.48 -5.79 6.09
CA SER A 313 -16.28 -6.86 6.67
C SER A 313 -15.51 -8.18 6.69
N ARG A 314 -15.72 -8.98 7.74
CA ARG A 314 -15.25 -10.38 7.81
C ARG A 314 -16.35 -11.38 7.48
N ASP A 315 -17.57 -10.90 7.20
CA ASP A 315 -18.69 -11.74 6.86
C ASP A 315 -18.63 -12.12 5.36
N ALA A 316 -18.45 -13.41 5.09
CA ALA A 316 -18.43 -13.93 3.73
C ALA A 316 -19.78 -13.71 3.02
N ALA A 317 -20.91 -13.75 3.74
CA ALA A 317 -22.23 -13.55 3.15
C ALA A 317 -22.39 -12.15 2.55
N HIS A 318 -21.80 -11.14 3.20
CA HIS A 318 -21.75 -9.77 2.67
C HIS A 318 -21.14 -9.71 1.26
N TYR A 319 -20.04 -10.42 1.02
CA TYR A 319 -19.37 -10.41 -0.30
C TYR A 319 -20.04 -11.34 -1.30
N VAL A 320 -20.62 -12.46 -0.86
CA VAL A 320 -21.43 -13.33 -1.72
C VAL A 320 -22.59 -12.54 -2.34
N ASP A 321 -23.29 -11.72 -1.55
CA ASP A 321 -24.33 -10.81 -2.04
C ASP A 321 -23.81 -9.90 -3.18
N ARG A 322 -22.62 -9.32 -3.01
CA ARG A 322 -21.98 -8.50 -4.06
C ARG A 322 -21.69 -9.29 -5.34
N CYS A 323 -21.26 -10.55 -5.22
CA CYS A 323 -21.08 -11.41 -6.38
C CYS A 323 -22.41 -11.65 -7.11
N LEU A 324 -23.47 -11.94 -6.35
CA LEU A 324 -24.79 -12.29 -6.88
C LEU A 324 -25.51 -11.11 -7.54
N ASN A 325 -25.11 -9.86 -7.27
CA ASN A 325 -25.61 -8.70 -8.01
C ASN A 325 -25.33 -8.77 -9.52
N CYS A 326 -24.30 -9.52 -9.95
CA CYS A 326 -24.03 -9.77 -11.37
C CYS A 326 -24.17 -11.25 -11.74
N HIS A 327 -23.88 -12.17 -10.82
CA HIS A 327 -23.89 -13.62 -11.05
C HIS A 327 -25.20 -14.32 -10.65
N GLY A 328 -26.17 -13.58 -10.11
CA GLY A 328 -27.54 -14.04 -9.86
C GLY A 328 -28.52 -13.66 -10.98
N GLU A 329 -28.09 -12.85 -11.96
CA GLU A 329 -28.90 -12.44 -13.10
C GLU A 329 -29.08 -13.59 -14.12
N THR A 330 -30.20 -13.56 -14.85
CA THR A 330 -30.64 -14.64 -15.76
C THR A 330 -29.69 -14.94 -16.92
N ASP A 331 -28.83 -13.99 -17.31
CA ASP A 331 -27.88 -14.15 -18.41
C ASP A 331 -26.45 -14.51 -17.94
N SER A 332 -26.26 -14.70 -16.64
CA SER A 332 -24.97 -15.09 -16.07
C SER A 332 -24.78 -16.61 -16.08
N LYS A 333 -23.53 -17.08 -16.29
CA LYS A 333 -23.21 -18.50 -16.12
C LYS A 333 -23.21 -18.82 -14.63
N SER A 334 -24.23 -19.56 -14.19
CA SER A 334 -24.34 -20.02 -12.80
C SER A 334 -23.17 -20.96 -12.44
N CYS A 335 -22.67 -20.82 -11.20
CA CYS A 335 -21.62 -21.69 -10.68
C CYS A 335 -22.16 -23.13 -10.53
N PRO A 336 -21.50 -24.15 -11.11
CA PRO A 336 -21.99 -25.52 -11.07
C PRO A 336 -21.79 -26.20 -9.70
N VAL A 337 -21.01 -25.60 -8.80
CA VAL A 337 -20.65 -26.19 -7.49
C VAL A 337 -21.49 -25.59 -6.37
N SER A 338 -21.51 -24.26 -6.29
CA SER A 338 -22.28 -23.52 -5.29
C SER A 338 -22.81 -22.23 -5.92
N PRO A 339 -24.06 -22.23 -6.43
CA PRO A 339 -24.59 -21.12 -7.22
C PRO A 339 -24.98 -19.90 -6.39
N GLN A 340 -25.14 -20.04 -5.06
CA GLN A 340 -25.67 -18.98 -4.19
C GLN A 340 -24.84 -18.70 -2.93
N THR A 341 -23.81 -19.50 -2.66
CA THR A 341 -23.02 -19.41 -1.41
C THR A 341 -21.55 -19.71 -1.68
N ASP A 342 -20.66 -19.42 -0.73
CA ASP A 342 -19.26 -19.90 -0.72
C ASP A 342 -18.44 -19.57 -1.99
N CYS A 343 -18.73 -18.45 -2.65
CA CYS A 343 -18.02 -18.02 -3.86
C CYS A 343 -16.52 -17.76 -3.59
N ILE A 344 -16.23 -17.19 -2.42
CA ILE A 344 -14.90 -16.65 -2.03
C ILE A 344 -13.87 -17.77 -1.91
N ARG A 345 -14.23 -18.94 -1.36
CA ARG A 345 -13.27 -20.03 -1.12
C ARG A 345 -12.55 -20.47 -2.39
N CYS A 346 -13.26 -20.51 -3.52
CA CYS A 346 -12.70 -20.92 -4.81
C CYS A 346 -12.23 -19.74 -5.67
N HIS A 347 -12.95 -18.61 -5.64
CA HIS A 347 -12.68 -17.48 -6.55
C HIS A 347 -11.75 -16.41 -5.97
N MET A 348 -11.64 -16.31 -4.65
CA MET A 348 -10.81 -15.35 -3.93
C MET A 348 -10.17 -16.02 -2.70
N PRO A 349 -9.42 -17.13 -2.85
CA PRO A 349 -8.84 -17.83 -1.71
C PRO A 349 -7.94 -16.90 -0.88
N ALA A 350 -7.91 -17.12 0.44
CA ALA A 350 -7.03 -16.40 1.35
C ALA A 350 -5.67 -17.10 1.44
N PHE A 351 -4.60 -16.31 1.45
CA PHE A 351 -3.24 -16.81 1.59
C PHE A 351 -2.57 -16.18 2.80
N ASP A 352 -1.96 -17.03 3.63
CA ASP A 352 -1.03 -16.58 4.67
C ASP A 352 0.26 -16.14 4.00
N ILE A 353 0.59 -14.86 4.17
CA ILE A 353 1.83 -14.31 3.64
C ILE A 353 2.89 -14.09 4.73
N HIS A 354 2.47 -14.03 6.00
CA HIS A 354 3.36 -13.90 7.14
C HIS A 354 2.59 -14.06 8.47
N ARG A 355 2.96 -15.05 9.29
CA ARG A 355 2.48 -15.24 10.68
C ARG A 355 0.96 -15.14 10.86
N GLY A 356 0.17 -15.87 10.07
CA GLY A 356 -1.28 -15.85 10.19
C GLY A 356 -1.95 -14.61 9.60
N ILE A 357 -1.18 -13.64 9.08
CA ILE A 357 -1.74 -12.53 8.31
C ILE A 357 -2.14 -13.07 6.94
N LYS A 358 -3.45 -13.15 6.74
CA LYS A 358 -4.06 -13.66 5.51
C LYS A 358 -4.65 -12.54 4.67
N PHE A 359 -4.49 -12.65 3.35
CA PHE A 359 -5.12 -11.77 2.37
C PHE A 359 -5.83 -12.59 1.30
N HIS A 360 -7.02 -12.16 0.89
CA HIS A 360 -7.76 -12.74 -0.22
C HIS A 360 -7.14 -12.33 -1.57
N ASP A 361 -7.01 -13.29 -2.50
CA ASP A 361 -6.59 -13.00 -3.88
C ASP A 361 -7.67 -12.18 -4.59
N HIS A 362 -7.34 -10.93 -4.92
CA HIS A 362 -8.23 -10.03 -5.66
C HIS A 362 -8.16 -10.25 -7.18
N TRP A 363 -7.35 -11.18 -7.67
CA TRP A 363 -7.49 -11.71 -9.01
C TRP A 363 -8.57 -12.80 -9.04
N ILE A 364 -9.82 -12.34 -8.92
CA ILE A 364 -11.06 -13.13 -8.86
C ILE A 364 -11.17 -14.11 -10.02
N ARG A 365 -10.90 -15.39 -9.74
CA ARG A 365 -11.01 -16.54 -10.66
C ARG A 365 -10.88 -17.85 -9.91
N VAL A 366 -11.36 -18.95 -10.50
CA VAL A 366 -11.05 -20.28 -9.97
C VAL A 366 -9.56 -20.58 -10.17
N ARG A 367 -8.84 -20.84 -9.07
CA ARG A 367 -7.42 -21.21 -9.06
C ARG A 367 -7.25 -22.72 -9.20
N SER A 368 -7.28 -23.25 -10.42
CA SER A 368 -7.06 -24.69 -10.67
C SER A 368 -5.62 -25.15 -10.39
N ASP A 369 -4.67 -24.22 -10.38
CA ASP A 369 -3.25 -24.44 -10.09
C ASP A 369 -2.96 -24.76 -8.62
N LEU A 370 -3.93 -24.52 -7.73
CA LEU A 370 -3.77 -24.75 -6.29
C LEU A 370 -4.30 -26.11 -5.84
N GLY A 371 -4.99 -26.87 -6.69
CA GLY A 371 -5.70 -28.11 -6.29
C GLY A 371 -6.68 -27.87 -5.13
N ASP A 372 -7.17 -28.94 -4.49
CA ASP A 372 -8.04 -28.85 -3.30
C ASP A 372 -7.31 -28.34 -2.03
N ALA A 373 -6.08 -27.82 -2.14
CA ALA A 373 -5.25 -27.41 -1.01
C ALA A 373 -5.77 -26.19 -0.24
N THR A 374 -6.82 -25.51 -0.73
CA THR A 374 -7.51 -24.44 0.00
C THR A 374 -8.63 -24.97 0.92
N ALA A 375 -8.96 -26.26 0.87
CA ALA A 375 -9.99 -26.87 1.71
C ALA A 375 -9.48 -27.35 3.09
N THR A 376 -8.17 -27.38 3.34
CA THR A 376 -7.57 -28.02 4.52
C THR A 376 -7.14 -27.08 5.65
N GLN A 377 -7.61 -25.82 5.69
CA GLN A 377 -7.38 -24.93 6.85
C GLN A 377 -8.67 -24.29 7.40
N ALA A 378 -9.81 -24.96 7.21
CA ALA A 378 -11.05 -24.67 7.89
C ALA A 378 -11.46 -25.91 8.69
N GLY A 379 -10.79 -26.16 9.81
CA GLY A 379 -11.08 -27.30 10.68
C GLY A 379 -9.84 -27.77 11.44
N ASP A 380 -9.94 -27.65 12.76
CA ASP A 380 -9.11 -28.23 13.82
C ASP A 380 -7.98 -27.36 14.43
N GLU A 381 -8.25 -27.06 15.71
CA GLU A 381 -7.48 -26.46 16.81
C GLU A 381 -7.44 -24.93 16.97
#